data_AF-A0A7C5QWC7-F1
#
_entry.id   AF-A0A7C5QWC7-F1
#
_cell.length_a   1.000
_cell.length_b   1.000
_cell.length_c   1.000
_cell.angle_alpha   90.00
_cell.angle_beta   90.00
_cell.angle_gamma   90.00
#
_symmetry.space_group_name_H-M   'P 1'
#
loop_
_entity.id
_entity.type
_entity.pdbx_description
1 polymer ?
#
loop_
_entity_poly.entity_id
_entity_poly.type
_entity_poly.pdbx_seq_one_letter_code
_entity_poly.pdbx_strand_id
1 'polypeptide(L)'
;MGNTHDTAYQEAVSMQNKASAPRKSVFVSANAGSGKTRVLVDRVSRILRLGTAPDKILCLTYTKAAANEMQARLFETLGKWSVMDDADLSLTLDALEGACENRSPEDIGKARELFARALETPGGLKVQTIHAFCEKLLRQFPLEAGISPGTESIDEVEAAALYARVIETIERQALADPAGAIANAMTVIAKTKSEALIEQVLTSAMKGCYTIDRWAKTGLAPLEQALNVDPDTNVEQIIEQSWKKVSLAKLKSAQADLQVSSKVTDIKLAASIDDVLAAPDVPLAFARYKALFLTKGDTPKKRMVTQEAGALAKTYFGFGDDLPSAEALRLLQDVQNIRAVSVFQLTKSVLVLSRQAVKIYRDLKAKMNVIDFDDQIMKVRALLVMAEARDWVRYKLDGGVDHILLDEAQDTAAAPWDIIKALSDEFFQPSPDRDPRIPRTLFAVGDEKQSIYSFQGAEPELFLTELQALTERQTETPNVKMS
;
A
#
# COMPACT_ATOMS: atom_id res chain seq x y z
N MET A 1 3.56 -13.66 -47.28
CA MET A 1 2.96 -13.05 -46.08
C MET A 1 1.94 -13.95 -45.35
N GLY A 2 1.76 -15.23 -45.75
CA GLY A 2 0.76 -16.13 -45.12
C GLY A 2 1.25 -17.04 -43.97
N ASN A 3 2.57 -17.24 -43.78
CA ASN A 3 3.08 -18.20 -42.80
C ASN A 3 3.26 -17.63 -41.38
N THR A 4 3.50 -16.32 -41.22
CA THR A 4 3.83 -15.72 -39.92
C THR A 4 2.63 -15.59 -38.98
N HIS A 5 1.42 -15.44 -39.52
CA HIS A 5 0.20 -15.35 -38.71
C HIS A 5 -0.23 -16.69 -38.11
N ASP A 6 -0.03 -17.79 -38.84
CA ASP A 6 -0.37 -19.13 -38.37
C ASP A 6 0.61 -19.61 -37.29
N THR A 7 1.90 -19.29 -37.43
CA THR A 7 2.91 -19.59 -36.39
C THR A 7 2.65 -18.81 -35.10
N ALA A 8 2.37 -17.50 -35.19
CA ALA A 8 2.06 -16.68 -34.02
C ALA A 8 0.78 -17.14 -33.31
N TYR A 9 -0.24 -17.55 -34.07
CA TYR A 9 -1.47 -18.12 -33.52
C TYR A 9 -1.20 -19.44 -32.78
N GLN A 10 -0.44 -20.36 -33.39
CA GLN A 10 -0.08 -21.62 -32.73
C GLN A 10 0.79 -21.43 -31.48
N GLU A 11 1.71 -20.46 -31.49
CA GLU A 11 2.49 -20.09 -30.31
C GLU A 11 1.58 -19.54 -29.18
N ALA A 12 0.63 -18.66 -29.51
CA ALA A 12 -0.32 -18.13 -28.54
C ALA A 12 -1.19 -19.24 -27.91
N VAL A 13 -1.71 -20.17 -28.72
CA VAL A 13 -2.48 -21.33 -28.24
C VAL A 13 -1.61 -22.25 -27.37
N SER A 14 -0.35 -22.49 -27.77
CA SER A 14 0.60 -23.28 -26.98
C SER A 14 0.89 -22.64 -25.61
N MET A 15 1.06 -21.31 -25.56
CA MET A 15 1.26 -20.57 -24.31
C MET A 15 0.01 -20.61 -23.41
N GLN A 16 -1.19 -20.41 -23.97
CA GLN A 16 -2.45 -20.56 -23.25
C GLN A 16 -2.61 -21.97 -22.67
N ASN A 17 -2.26 -22.99 -23.45
CA ASN A 17 -2.32 -24.38 -23.00
C ASN A 17 -1.33 -24.70 -21.87
N LYS A 18 -0.12 -24.13 -21.92
CA LYS A 18 0.85 -24.21 -20.82
C LYS A 18 0.36 -23.46 -19.59
N ALA A 19 -0.24 -22.29 -19.76
CA ALA A 19 -0.79 -21.48 -18.68
C ALA A 19 -1.92 -22.21 -17.93
N SER A 20 -2.83 -22.85 -18.66
CA SER A 20 -3.95 -23.60 -18.09
C SER A 20 -3.59 -25.03 -17.67
N ALA A 21 -2.31 -25.39 -17.58
CA ALA A 21 -1.88 -26.75 -17.19
C ALA A 21 -2.32 -27.11 -15.76
N PRO A 22 -3.22 -28.09 -15.56
CA PRO A 22 -3.91 -28.30 -14.27
C PRO A 22 -3.03 -28.98 -13.21
N ARG A 23 -1.90 -29.55 -13.63
CA ARG A 23 -1.00 -30.35 -12.77
C ARG A 23 0.18 -29.57 -12.19
N LYS A 24 0.36 -28.31 -12.59
CA LYS A 24 1.49 -27.48 -12.18
C LYS A 24 1.00 -26.18 -11.57
N SER A 25 1.69 -25.66 -10.58
CA SER A 25 1.52 -24.25 -10.21
C SER A 25 2.03 -23.39 -11.38
N VAL A 26 1.31 -22.32 -11.73
CA VAL A 26 1.68 -21.48 -12.89
C VAL A 26 1.37 -20.03 -12.58
N PHE A 27 2.35 -19.16 -12.83
CA PHE A 27 2.17 -17.71 -12.78
C PHE A 27 2.22 -17.17 -14.20
N VAL A 28 1.21 -16.39 -14.55
CA VAL A 28 0.98 -15.91 -15.91
C VAL A 28 1.07 -14.39 -15.91
N SER A 29 2.06 -13.86 -16.61
CA SER A 29 2.12 -12.44 -16.94
C SER A 29 1.47 -12.23 -18.30
N ALA A 30 0.36 -11.48 -18.34
CA ALA A 30 -0.54 -11.47 -19.49
C ALA A 30 -1.05 -10.07 -19.82
N ASN A 31 -0.65 -9.52 -20.97
CA ASN A 31 -1.08 -8.19 -21.43
C ASN A 31 -2.61 -8.10 -21.60
N ALA A 32 -3.14 -6.87 -21.68
CA ALA A 32 -4.54 -6.63 -22.02
C ALA A 32 -4.94 -7.35 -23.31
N GLY A 33 -6.10 -8.04 -23.29
CA GLY A 33 -6.60 -8.75 -24.47
C GLY A 33 -5.94 -10.11 -24.76
N SER A 34 -4.96 -10.55 -23.96
CA SER A 34 -4.25 -11.84 -24.16
C SER A 34 -5.07 -13.10 -23.83
N GLY A 35 -6.29 -12.93 -23.28
CA GLY A 35 -7.18 -14.04 -22.92
C GLY A 35 -7.03 -14.55 -21.48
N LYS A 36 -6.60 -13.72 -20.53
CA LYS A 36 -6.50 -14.03 -19.08
C LYS A 36 -7.71 -14.83 -18.56
N THR A 37 -8.91 -14.32 -18.78
CA THR A 37 -10.16 -14.94 -18.33
C THR A 37 -10.40 -16.30 -18.98
N ARG A 38 -10.04 -16.46 -20.26
CA ARG A 38 -10.13 -17.75 -20.96
C ARG A 38 -9.20 -18.77 -20.31
N VAL A 39 -7.95 -18.40 -20.06
CA VAL A 39 -6.97 -19.27 -19.39
C VAL A 39 -7.45 -19.71 -18.01
N LEU A 40 -8.05 -18.81 -17.22
CA LEU A 40 -8.63 -19.14 -15.93
C LEU A 40 -9.77 -20.17 -16.05
N VAL A 41 -10.72 -19.94 -16.96
CA VAL A 41 -11.85 -20.86 -17.20
C VAL A 41 -11.37 -22.21 -17.71
N ASP A 42 -10.45 -22.22 -18.67
CA ASP A 42 -9.86 -23.43 -19.23
C ASP A 42 -9.14 -24.22 -18.13
N ARG A 43 -8.40 -23.53 -17.25
CA ARG A 43 -7.71 -24.15 -16.13
C ARG A 43 -8.66 -24.80 -15.13
N VAL A 44 -9.72 -24.10 -14.70
CA VAL A 44 -10.71 -24.68 -13.77
C VAL A 44 -11.39 -25.89 -14.40
N SER A 45 -11.75 -25.80 -15.67
CA SER A 45 -12.38 -26.89 -16.41
C SER A 45 -11.48 -28.13 -16.48
N ARG A 46 -10.18 -27.94 -16.74
CA ARG A 46 -9.17 -29.01 -16.73
C ARG A 46 -8.94 -29.59 -15.33
N ILE A 47 -8.98 -28.78 -14.27
CA ILE A 47 -8.88 -29.27 -12.88
C ILE A 47 -10.08 -30.16 -12.53
N LEU A 48 -11.29 -29.75 -12.90
CA LEU A 48 -12.51 -30.56 -12.72
C LEU A 48 -12.44 -31.87 -13.52
N ARG A 49 -11.91 -31.83 -14.74
CA ARG A 49 -11.66 -33.01 -15.59
C ARG A 49 -10.70 -34.02 -14.96
N LEU A 50 -9.69 -33.56 -14.21
CA LEU A 50 -8.79 -34.45 -13.46
C LEU A 50 -9.48 -35.19 -12.31
N GLY A 51 -10.72 -34.82 -11.96
CA GLY A 51 -11.50 -35.45 -10.91
C GLY A 51 -11.56 -34.67 -9.61
N THR A 52 -10.91 -33.51 -9.51
CA THR A 52 -11.00 -32.63 -8.34
C THR A 52 -12.45 -32.23 -8.07
N ALA A 53 -12.89 -32.31 -6.81
CA ALA A 53 -14.23 -31.88 -6.42
C ALA A 53 -14.35 -30.34 -6.48
N PRO A 54 -15.48 -29.77 -6.94
CA PRO A 54 -15.60 -28.32 -7.13
C PRO A 54 -15.38 -27.49 -5.84
N ASP A 55 -15.75 -28.00 -4.68
CA ASP A 55 -15.55 -27.36 -3.37
C ASP A 55 -14.07 -27.25 -2.96
N LYS A 56 -13.16 -27.97 -3.64
CA LYS A 56 -11.71 -27.94 -3.45
C LYS A 56 -10.99 -26.88 -4.28
N ILE A 57 -11.72 -26.17 -5.13
CA ILE A 57 -11.17 -25.14 -6.02
C ILE A 57 -11.57 -23.76 -5.50
N LEU A 58 -10.59 -22.96 -5.13
CA LEU A 58 -10.78 -21.58 -4.67
C LEU A 58 -10.29 -20.59 -5.74
N CYS A 59 -11.22 -19.85 -6.33
CA CYS A 59 -10.92 -18.77 -7.27
C CYS A 59 -11.13 -17.43 -6.58
N LEU A 60 -10.06 -16.66 -6.45
CA LEU A 60 -10.02 -15.34 -5.82
C LEU A 60 -9.87 -14.26 -6.87
N THR A 61 -10.71 -13.24 -6.79
CA THR A 61 -10.65 -12.05 -7.64
C THR A 61 -10.62 -10.77 -6.79
N TYR A 62 -10.24 -9.66 -7.43
CA TYR A 62 -10.28 -8.35 -6.78
C TYR A 62 -11.70 -7.77 -6.67
N THR A 63 -12.49 -7.88 -7.74
CA THR A 63 -13.84 -7.29 -7.81
C THR A 63 -14.96 -8.34 -7.87
N LYS A 64 -16.14 -7.98 -7.34
CA LYS A 64 -17.35 -8.81 -7.44
C LYS A 64 -17.78 -9.02 -8.90
N ALA A 65 -17.56 -8.03 -9.76
CA ALA A 65 -17.85 -8.13 -11.19
C ALA A 65 -16.99 -9.22 -11.87
N ALA A 66 -15.67 -9.23 -11.61
CA ALA A 66 -14.76 -10.24 -12.14
C ALA A 66 -15.12 -11.65 -11.62
N ALA A 67 -15.48 -11.78 -10.34
CA ALA A 67 -15.93 -13.06 -9.78
C ALA A 67 -17.18 -13.57 -10.51
N ASN A 68 -18.21 -12.73 -10.66
CA ASN A 68 -19.45 -13.09 -11.34
C ASN A 68 -19.22 -13.43 -12.82
N GLU A 69 -18.38 -12.65 -13.52
CA GLU A 69 -18.03 -12.90 -14.91
C GLU A 69 -17.30 -14.23 -15.08
N MET A 70 -16.29 -14.51 -14.25
CA MET A 70 -15.56 -15.77 -14.28
C MET A 70 -16.49 -16.97 -14.03
N GLN A 71 -17.38 -16.86 -13.04
CA GLN A 71 -18.34 -17.90 -12.71
C GLN A 71 -19.33 -18.15 -13.86
N ALA A 72 -19.88 -17.08 -14.44
CA ALA A 72 -20.82 -17.18 -15.56
C ALA A 72 -20.18 -17.87 -16.77
N ARG A 73 -18.95 -17.47 -17.15
CA ARG A 73 -18.22 -18.08 -18.27
C ARG A 73 -17.91 -19.55 -18.04
N LEU A 74 -17.54 -19.94 -16.82
CA LEU A 74 -17.29 -21.34 -16.51
C LEU A 74 -18.57 -22.19 -16.60
N PHE A 75 -19.68 -21.71 -16.03
CA PHE A 75 -20.95 -22.41 -16.13
C PHE A 75 -21.46 -22.49 -17.57
N GLU A 76 -21.26 -21.45 -18.37
CA GLU A 76 -21.57 -21.48 -19.81
C GLU A 76 -20.76 -22.57 -20.53
N THR A 77 -19.45 -22.67 -20.27
CA THR A 77 -18.58 -23.70 -20.84
C THR A 77 -19.02 -25.11 -20.45
N LEU A 78 -19.19 -25.38 -19.16
CA LEU A 78 -19.61 -26.69 -18.66
C LEU A 78 -21.03 -27.05 -19.13
N GLY A 79 -21.93 -26.05 -19.17
CA GLY A 79 -23.30 -26.22 -19.67
C GLY A 79 -23.33 -26.64 -21.14
N LYS A 80 -22.50 -26.02 -21.99
CA LYS A 80 -22.35 -26.42 -23.41
C LYS A 80 -21.92 -27.89 -23.53
N TRP A 81 -20.95 -28.33 -22.73
CA TRP A 81 -20.49 -29.72 -22.75
C TRP A 81 -21.60 -30.73 -22.42
N SER A 82 -22.50 -30.38 -21.50
CA SER A 82 -23.59 -31.29 -21.11
C SER A 82 -24.55 -31.62 -22.27
N VAL A 83 -24.67 -30.75 -23.28
CA VAL A 83 -25.64 -30.86 -24.38
C VAL A 83 -25.04 -31.08 -25.78
N MET A 84 -23.72 -30.92 -25.95
CA MET A 84 -23.02 -31.19 -27.22
C MET A 84 -23.21 -32.64 -27.67
N ASP A 85 -23.00 -32.99 -28.94
CA ASP A 85 -22.87 -34.39 -29.33
C ASP A 85 -21.46 -34.93 -28.98
N ASP A 86 -21.27 -36.25 -29.05
CA ASP A 86 -20.02 -36.89 -28.62
C ASP A 86 -18.82 -36.50 -29.50
N ALA A 87 -19.04 -36.26 -30.79
CA ALA A 87 -17.97 -35.91 -31.73
C ALA A 87 -17.49 -34.47 -31.47
N ASP A 88 -18.42 -33.53 -31.33
CA ASP A 88 -18.14 -32.12 -31.03
C ASP A 88 -17.52 -31.95 -29.65
N LEU A 89 -18.00 -32.70 -28.66
CA LEU A 89 -17.44 -32.68 -27.32
C LEU A 89 -16.03 -33.26 -27.31
N SER A 90 -15.75 -34.34 -28.04
CA SER A 90 -14.39 -34.88 -28.16
C SER A 90 -13.43 -33.85 -28.76
N LEU A 91 -13.81 -33.20 -29.86
CA LEU A 91 -12.99 -32.15 -30.49
C LEU A 91 -12.76 -30.95 -29.55
N THR A 92 -13.79 -30.54 -28.81
CA THR A 92 -13.70 -29.45 -27.84
C THR A 92 -12.72 -29.79 -26.70
N LEU A 93 -12.81 -31.01 -26.17
CA LEU A 93 -11.94 -31.45 -25.10
C LEU A 93 -10.50 -31.68 -25.60
N ASP A 94 -10.30 -32.11 -26.84
CA ASP A 94 -8.97 -32.26 -27.45
C ASP A 94 -8.31 -30.91 -27.70
N ALA A 95 -9.08 -29.90 -28.12
CA ALA A 95 -8.59 -28.52 -28.17
C ALA A 95 -8.24 -27.99 -26.76
N LEU A 96 -9.00 -28.41 -25.74
CA LEU A 96 -8.75 -28.01 -24.37
C LEU A 96 -7.55 -28.74 -23.76
N GLU A 97 -7.37 -30.05 -23.91
CA GLU A 97 -6.40 -30.84 -23.13
C GLU A 97 -5.18 -31.29 -23.94
N GLY A 98 -5.22 -31.09 -25.27
CA GLY A 98 -4.35 -31.74 -26.24
C GLY A 98 -5.04 -32.95 -26.87
N ALA A 99 -4.65 -33.28 -28.10
CA ALA A 99 -5.28 -34.35 -28.87
C ALA A 99 -5.19 -35.70 -28.15
N CYS A 100 -6.34 -36.36 -27.97
CA CYS A 100 -6.43 -37.72 -27.46
C CYS A 100 -6.91 -38.65 -28.58
N GLU A 101 -6.08 -39.60 -29.01
CA GLU A 101 -6.41 -40.45 -30.17
C GLU A 101 -7.63 -41.35 -29.95
N ASN A 102 -8.06 -41.59 -28.70
CA ASN A 102 -9.27 -42.38 -28.38
C ASN A 102 -9.84 -42.02 -26.99
N ARG A 103 -10.71 -41.01 -26.89
CA ARG A 103 -11.50 -40.77 -25.66
C ARG A 103 -12.53 -41.88 -25.45
N SER A 104 -12.61 -42.41 -24.24
CA SER A 104 -13.63 -43.41 -23.91
C SER A 104 -15.01 -42.76 -23.74
N PRO A 105 -16.11 -43.51 -23.98
CA PRO A 105 -17.46 -43.03 -23.67
C PRO A 105 -17.64 -42.63 -22.21
N GLU A 106 -16.91 -43.27 -21.29
CA GLU A 106 -16.89 -42.91 -19.87
C GLU A 106 -16.26 -41.52 -19.63
N ASP A 107 -15.19 -41.18 -20.35
CA ASP A 107 -14.55 -39.85 -20.22
C ASP A 107 -15.47 -38.74 -20.72
N ILE A 108 -16.18 -38.98 -21.83
CA ILE A 108 -17.22 -38.09 -22.36
C ILE A 108 -18.37 -37.94 -21.36
N GLY A 109 -18.87 -39.05 -20.80
CA GLY A 109 -19.90 -39.02 -19.75
C GLY A 109 -19.49 -38.17 -18.54
N LYS A 110 -18.27 -38.36 -18.04
CA LYS A 110 -17.72 -37.56 -16.94
C LYS A 110 -17.65 -36.06 -17.27
N ALA A 111 -17.40 -35.69 -18.53
CA ALA A 111 -17.41 -34.28 -18.96
C ALA A 111 -18.79 -33.65 -18.78
N ARG A 112 -19.83 -34.36 -19.23
CA ARG A 112 -21.22 -33.90 -19.21
C ARG A 112 -21.71 -33.71 -17.79
N GLU A 113 -21.30 -34.58 -16.88
CA GLU A 113 -21.65 -34.53 -15.47
C GLU A 113 -21.02 -33.34 -14.74
N LEU A 114 -19.95 -32.72 -15.25
CA LEU A 114 -19.26 -31.63 -14.55
C LEU A 114 -20.15 -30.43 -14.26
N PHE A 115 -21.08 -30.10 -15.17
CA PHE A 115 -22.02 -29.00 -14.96
C PHE A 115 -22.94 -29.29 -13.78
N ALA A 116 -23.56 -30.48 -13.75
CA ALA A 116 -24.43 -30.90 -12.66
C ALA A 116 -23.65 -30.98 -11.34
N ARG A 117 -22.47 -31.60 -11.34
CA ARG A 117 -21.60 -31.68 -10.16
C ARG A 117 -21.24 -30.30 -9.60
N ALA A 118 -20.90 -29.34 -10.47
CA ALA A 118 -20.58 -27.97 -10.05
C ALA A 118 -21.80 -27.23 -9.49
N LEU A 119 -22.99 -27.46 -10.05
CA LEU A 119 -24.24 -26.85 -9.61
C LEU A 119 -24.74 -27.43 -8.28
N GLU A 120 -24.62 -28.75 -8.11
CA GLU A 120 -25.07 -29.49 -6.91
C GLU A 120 -24.07 -29.46 -5.76
N THR A 121 -22.86 -28.92 -5.98
CA THR A 121 -21.85 -28.78 -4.92
C THR A 121 -22.40 -27.91 -3.79
N PRO A 122 -22.43 -28.41 -2.53
CA PRO A 122 -22.86 -27.62 -1.39
C PRO A 122 -22.03 -26.34 -1.23
N GLY A 123 -22.69 -25.19 -1.21
CA GLY A 123 -22.01 -23.88 -1.19
C GLY A 123 -21.42 -23.43 -2.53
N GLY A 124 -21.59 -24.21 -3.59
CA GLY A 124 -21.19 -23.92 -4.96
C GLY A 124 -19.66 -23.91 -5.17
N LEU A 125 -19.27 -23.69 -6.42
CA LEU A 125 -17.88 -23.39 -6.76
C LEU A 125 -17.45 -22.08 -6.09
N LYS A 126 -16.30 -22.09 -5.42
CA LYS A 126 -15.80 -20.95 -4.63
C LYS A 126 -15.13 -19.90 -5.53
N VAL A 127 -15.92 -19.21 -6.36
CA VAL A 127 -15.50 -18.04 -7.15
C VAL A 127 -15.97 -16.78 -6.44
N GLN A 128 -15.04 -16.06 -5.81
CA GLN A 128 -15.38 -14.95 -4.92
C GLN A 128 -14.25 -13.94 -4.79
N THR A 129 -14.55 -12.77 -4.23
CA THR A 129 -13.49 -11.81 -3.89
C THR A 129 -12.71 -12.26 -2.66
N ILE A 130 -11.49 -11.74 -2.51
CA ILE A 130 -10.68 -11.96 -1.29
C ILE A 130 -11.45 -11.53 -0.03
N HIS A 131 -12.16 -10.40 -0.09
CA HIS A 131 -12.99 -9.92 1.02
C HIS A 131 -14.12 -10.89 1.36
N ALA A 132 -14.86 -11.39 0.36
CA ALA A 132 -15.95 -12.35 0.60
C ALA A 132 -15.41 -13.68 1.18
N PHE A 133 -14.22 -14.11 0.74
CA PHE A 133 -13.53 -15.23 1.37
C PHE A 133 -13.22 -14.96 2.85
N CYS A 134 -12.66 -13.79 3.16
CA CYS A 134 -12.30 -13.43 4.52
C CYS A 134 -13.53 -13.32 5.43
N GLU A 135 -14.59 -12.67 4.96
CA GLU A 135 -15.86 -12.56 5.67
C GLU A 135 -16.46 -13.94 6.00
N LYS A 136 -16.48 -14.86 5.01
CA LYS A 136 -16.97 -16.22 5.22
C LYS A 136 -16.15 -16.95 6.29
N LEU A 137 -14.82 -16.81 6.27
CA LEU A 137 -13.95 -17.45 7.24
C LEU A 137 -14.18 -16.91 8.66
N LEU A 138 -14.31 -15.60 8.81
CA LEU A 138 -14.57 -14.97 10.11
C LEU A 138 -15.93 -15.36 10.69
N ARG A 139 -16.95 -15.52 9.85
CA ARG A 139 -18.26 -16.05 10.29
C ARG A 139 -18.17 -17.50 10.76
N GLN A 140 -17.30 -18.30 10.17
CA GLN A 140 -17.12 -19.71 10.53
C GLN A 140 -16.26 -19.90 11.79
N PHE A 141 -15.27 -19.02 12.01
CA PHE A 141 -14.30 -19.11 13.12
C PHE A 141 -14.19 -17.79 13.90
N PRO A 142 -15.29 -17.25 14.47
CA PRO A 142 -15.27 -15.94 15.10
C PRO A 142 -14.38 -15.91 16.35
N LEU A 143 -14.45 -16.96 17.19
CA LEU A 143 -13.71 -17.02 18.45
C LEU A 143 -12.20 -17.11 18.21
N GLU A 144 -11.79 -17.96 17.27
CA GLU A 144 -10.39 -18.13 16.89
C GLU A 144 -9.82 -16.86 16.24
N ALA A 145 -10.64 -16.09 15.53
CA ALA A 145 -10.26 -14.80 14.96
C ALA A 145 -10.27 -13.64 15.97
N GLY A 146 -10.61 -13.92 17.23
CA GLY A 146 -10.73 -12.90 18.28
C GLY A 146 -11.82 -11.87 17.97
N ILE A 147 -12.95 -12.30 17.42
CA ILE A 147 -14.17 -11.50 17.27
C ILE A 147 -15.34 -12.15 18.01
N SER A 148 -16.30 -11.33 18.40
CA SER A 148 -17.51 -11.83 19.05
C SER A 148 -18.42 -12.51 18.02
N PRO A 149 -19.12 -13.59 18.38
CA PRO A 149 -20.20 -14.10 17.53
C PRO A 149 -21.23 -13.01 17.23
N GLY A 150 -21.67 -12.92 15.98
CA GLY A 150 -22.60 -11.88 15.52
C GLY A 150 -21.96 -10.52 15.24
N THR A 151 -20.62 -10.41 15.20
CA THR A 151 -19.95 -9.21 14.66
C THR A 151 -20.36 -8.97 13.21
N GLU A 152 -20.78 -7.75 12.91
CA GLU A 152 -21.20 -7.35 11.56
C GLU A 152 -20.06 -6.62 10.82
N SER A 153 -20.10 -6.67 9.49
CA SER A 153 -19.20 -5.87 8.66
C SER A 153 -19.85 -4.55 8.30
N ILE A 154 -19.11 -3.46 8.44
CA ILE A 154 -19.53 -2.14 7.96
C ILE A 154 -18.91 -1.82 6.60
N ASP A 155 -19.61 -1.02 5.80
CA ASP A 155 -19.12 -0.50 4.53
C ASP A 155 -18.35 0.83 4.68
N GLU A 156 -17.90 1.40 3.56
CA GLU A 156 -17.14 2.66 3.56
C GLU A 156 -17.95 3.88 4.03
N VAL A 157 -19.27 3.88 3.80
CA VAL A 157 -20.16 4.98 4.19
C VAL A 157 -20.36 4.94 5.71
N GLU A 158 -20.62 3.75 6.25
CA GLU A 158 -20.72 3.53 7.68
C GLU A 158 -19.40 3.80 8.40
N ALA A 159 -18.27 3.39 7.83
CA ALA A 159 -16.94 3.72 8.35
C ALA A 159 -16.69 5.24 8.36
N ALA A 160 -17.08 5.96 7.29
CA ALA A 160 -16.97 7.41 7.23
C ALA A 160 -17.79 8.12 8.32
N ALA A 161 -18.98 7.60 8.65
CA ALA A 161 -19.77 8.11 9.75
C ALA A 161 -19.07 7.91 11.11
N LEU A 162 -18.35 6.80 11.30
CA LEU A 162 -17.52 6.60 12.48
C LEU A 162 -16.32 7.55 12.52
N TYR A 163 -15.69 7.83 11.37
CA TYR A 163 -14.58 8.79 11.28
C TYR A 163 -14.97 10.17 11.78
N ALA A 164 -16.14 10.68 11.36
CA ALA A 164 -16.66 11.96 11.83
C ALA A 164 -16.83 11.99 13.37
N ARG A 165 -17.33 10.89 13.96
CA ARG A 165 -17.48 10.78 15.43
C ARG A 165 -16.14 10.75 16.16
N VAL A 166 -15.11 10.13 15.56
CA VAL A 166 -13.75 10.11 16.12
C VAL A 166 -13.17 11.51 16.12
N ILE A 167 -13.29 12.23 15.00
CA ILE A 167 -12.80 13.62 14.88
C ILE A 167 -13.45 14.51 15.94
N GLU A 168 -14.79 14.48 16.07
CA GLU A 168 -15.52 15.24 17.09
C GLU A 168 -15.03 14.89 18.52
N THR A 169 -14.74 13.61 18.77
CA THR A 169 -14.23 13.16 20.07
C THR A 169 -12.84 13.71 20.36
N ILE A 170 -11.95 13.77 19.36
CA ILE A 170 -10.60 14.33 19.50
C ILE A 170 -10.65 15.82 19.75
N GLU A 171 -11.48 16.56 19.00
CA GLU A 171 -11.68 18.00 19.20
C GLU A 171 -12.18 18.29 20.61
N ARG A 172 -13.15 17.51 21.10
CA ARG A 172 -13.65 17.62 22.47
C ARG A 172 -12.57 17.33 23.52
N GLN A 173 -11.71 16.35 23.27
CA GLN A 173 -10.57 16.05 24.15
C GLN A 173 -9.55 17.20 24.17
N ALA A 174 -9.27 17.81 23.02
CA ALA A 174 -8.37 18.96 22.92
C ALA A 174 -8.92 20.20 23.66
N LEU A 175 -10.24 20.44 23.58
CA LEU A 175 -10.90 21.53 24.32
C LEU A 175 -10.92 21.29 25.83
N ALA A 176 -11.07 20.04 26.26
CA ALA A 176 -11.12 19.68 27.67
C ALA A 176 -9.73 19.76 28.35
N ASP A 177 -8.65 19.55 27.61
CA ASP A 177 -7.27 19.68 28.09
C ASP A 177 -6.40 20.50 27.13
N PRO A 178 -6.47 21.85 27.19
CA PRO A 178 -5.73 22.73 26.29
C PRO A 178 -4.21 22.64 26.41
N ALA A 179 -3.70 22.15 27.55
CA ALA A 179 -2.27 21.92 27.77
C ALA A 179 -1.83 20.49 27.39
N GLY A 180 -2.78 19.63 27.05
CA GLY A 180 -2.57 18.23 26.75
C GLY A 180 -1.88 17.97 25.42
N ALA A 181 -1.37 16.74 25.26
CA ALA A 181 -0.64 16.33 24.07
C ALA A 181 -1.45 16.47 22.76
N ILE A 182 -2.78 16.25 22.82
CA ILE A 182 -3.67 16.36 21.66
C ILE A 182 -3.80 17.82 21.22
N ALA A 183 -4.13 18.73 22.14
CA ALA A 183 -4.27 20.15 21.86
C ALA A 183 -2.95 20.76 21.35
N ASN A 184 -1.83 20.37 21.95
CA ASN A 184 -0.49 20.76 21.49
C ASN A 184 -0.21 20.27 20.06
N ALA A 185 -0.50 19.00 19.76
CA ALA A 185 -0.30 18.43 18.43
C ALA A 185 -1.16 19.13 17.35
N MET A 186 -2.43 19.40 17.65
CA MET A 186 -3.30 20.18 16.75
C MET A 186 -2.74 21.58 16.51
N THR A 187 -2.28 22.26 17.57
CA THR A 187 -1.68 23.59 17.48
C THR A 187 -0.44 23.61 16.59
N VAL A 188 0.44 22.62 16.72
CA VAL A 188 1.67 22.50 15.91
C VAL A 188 1.32 22.33 14.42
N ILE A 189 0.37 21.44 14.10
CA ILE A 189 -0.06 21.19 12.72
C ILE A 189 -0.74 22.42 12.13
N ALA A 190 -1.67 23.03 12.87
CA ALA A 190 -2.40 24.22 12.42
C ALA A 190 -1.46 25.40 12.15
N LYS A 191 -0.48 25.65 13.04
CA LYS A 191 0.50 26.74 12.88
C LYS A 191 1.45 26.52 11.70
N THR A 192 1.85 25.28 11.44
CA THR A 192 2.91 25.01 10.45
C THR A 192 2.36 24.66 9.06
N LYS A 193 1.14 24.14 8.98
CA LYS A 193 0.48 23.72 7.73
C LYS A 193 -0.88 24.39 7.60
N SER A 194 -1.91 23.80 8.19
CA SER A 194 -3.28 24.32 8.19
C SER A 194 -4.15 23.48 9.13
N GLU A 195 -5.27 24.04 9.55
CA GLU A 195 -6.29 23.32 10.32
C GLU A 195 -6.94 22.20 9.49
N ALA A 196 -7.19 22.45 8.20
CA ALA A 196 -7.75 21.45 7.28
C ALA A 196 -6.89 20.18 7.14
N LEU A 197 -5.58 20.25 7.41
CA LEU A 197 -4.71 19.08 7.39
C LEU A 197 -4.99 18.13 8.56
N ILE A 198 -5.51 18.63 9.68
CA ILE A 198 -5.78 17.79 10.87
C ILE A 198 -6.82 16.72 10.52
N GLU A 199 -7.94 17.11 9.91
CA GLU A 199 -8.99 16.18 9.49
C GLU A 199 -8.46 15.12 8.52
N GLN A 200 -7.60 15.52 7.58
CA GLN A 200 -6.95 14.59 6.64
C GLN A 200 -6.05 13.60 7.38
N VAL A 201 -5.22 14.07 8.33
CA VAL A 201 -4.35 13.21 9.15
C VAL A 201 -5.18 12.20 9.93
N LEU A 202 -6.24 12.65 10.60
CA LEU A 202 -7.12 11.78 11.40
C LEU A 202 -7.80 10.74 10.51
N THR A 203 -8.37 11.15 9.37
CA THR A 203 -9.03 10.26 8.41
C THR A 203 -8.06 9.23 7.84
N SER A 204 -6.87 9.66 7.41
CA SER A 204 -5.82 8.75 6.93
C SER A 204 -5.35 7.79 8.02
N ALA A 205 -5.28 8.23 9.28
CA ALA A 205 -4.92 7.35 10.39
C ALA A 205 -5.94 6.23 10.60
N MET A 206 -7.25 6.54 10.51
CA MET A 206 -8.32 5.56 10.66
C MET A 206 -8.40 4.58 9.49
N LYS A 207 -8.20 5.05 8.25
CA LYS A 207 -8.02 4.17 7.08
C LYS A 207 -6.74 3.31 7.15
N GLY A 208 -5.75 3.75 7.93
CA GLY A 208 -4.44 3.13 8.05
C GLY A 208 -4.15 2.52 9.42
N CYS A 209 -5.16 2.06 10.16
CA CYS A 209 -5.04 1.66 11.57
C CYS A 209 -3.83 0.75 11.87
N TYR A 210 -3.63 -0.28 11.05
CA TYR A 210 -2.55 -1.26 11.21
C TYR A 210 -1.17 -0.69 10.88
N THR A 211 -1.10 0.27 9.96
CA THR A 211 0.13 1.02 9.64
C THR A 211 0.51 1.94 10.79
N ILE A 212 -0.47 2.64 11.38
CA ILE A 212 -0.26 3.49 12.56
C ILE A 212 0.26 2.67 13.75
N ASP A 213 -0.28 1.46 13.99
CA ASP A 213 0.25 0.58 15.03
C ASP A 213 1.71 0.20 14.80
N ARG A 214 2.07 -0.09 13.53
CA ARG A 214 3.45 -0.41 13.16
C ARG A 214 4.37 0.76 13.45
N TRP A 215 3.99 1.97 13.03
CA TRP A 215 4.75 3.18 13.31
C TRP A 215 4.84 3.49 14.80
N ALA A 216 3.76 3.27 15.55
CA ALA A 216 3.74 3.46 17.00
C ALA A 216 4.69 2.50 17.73
N LYS A 217 4.87 1.26 17.22
CA LYS A 217 5.85 0.30 17.73
C LYS A 217 7.29 0.69 17.38
N THR A 218 7.53 1.16 16.15
CA THR A 218 8.85 1.67 15.74
C THR A 218 9.26 2.90 16.55
N GLY A 219 8.30 3.76 16.88
CA GLY A 219 8.53 5.01 17.60
C GLY A 219 9.25 6.06 16.74
N LEU A 220 9.80 7.08 17.40
CA LEU A 220 10.43 8.22 16.73
C LEU A 220 11.97 8.21 16.81
N ALA A 221 12.57 7.32 17.59
CA ALA A 221 14.02 7.25 17.79
C ALA A 221 14.82 7.16 16.46
N PRO A 222 14.40 6.37 15.44
CA PRO A 222 15.11 6.38 14.15
C PRO A 222 15.11 7.75 13.46
N LEU A 223 14.02 8.51 13.62
CA LEU A 223 13.91 9.86 13.06
C LEU A 223 14.73 10.88 13.86
N GLU A 224 14.75 10.76 15.19
CA GLU A 224 15.61 11.56 16.08
C GLU A 224 17.07 11.45 15.66
N GLN A 225 17.54 10.22 15.46
CA GLN A 225 18.90 9.93 15.02
C GLN A 225 19.18 10.43 13.60
N ALA A 226 18.27 10.20 12.66
CA ALA A 226 18.44 10.61 11.27
C ALA A 226 18.49 12.14 11.09
N LEU A 227 17.71 12.87 11.90
CA LEU A 227 17.67 14.34 11.87
C LEU A 227 18.69 15.00 12.81
N ASN A 228 19.34 14.21 13.68
CA ASN A 228 20.24 14.69 14.73
C ASN A 228 19.60 15.80 15.59
N VAL A 229 18.39 15.52 16.09
CA VAL A 229 17.59 16.47 16.89
C VAL A 229 17.40 15.97 18.32
N ASP A 230 17.35 16.92 19.25
CA ASP A 230 16.93 16.67 20.63
C ASP A 230 15.38 16.69 20.70
N PRO A 231 14.72 15.62 21.18
CA PRO A 231 13.26 15.52 21.22
C PRO A 231 12.54 16.57 22.08
N ASP A 232 13.27 17.18 23.02
CA ASP A 232 12.76 18.20 23.94
C ASP A 232 12.99 19.62 23.42
N THR A 233 13.74 19.77 22.33
CA THR A 233 13.97 21.06 21.70
C THR A 233 12.81 21.47 20.79
N ASN A 234 12.42 22.74 20.85
CA ASN A 234 11.45 23.34 19.94
C ASN A 234 12.05 24.39 19.00
N VAL A 235 11.28 24.73 17.95
CA VAL A 235 11.70 25.68 16.92
C VAL A 235 12.00 27.05 17.52
N GLU A 236 11.18 27.51 18.47
CA GLU A 236 11.34 28.81 19.13
C GLU A 236 12.67 28.89 19.88
N GLN A 237 13.06 27.84 20.60
CA GLN A 237 14.35 27.74 21.30
C GLN A 237 15.53 27.82 20.34
N ILE A 238 15.47 27.16 19.18
CA ILE A 238 16.56 27.23 18.18
C ILE A 238 16.65 28.63 17.57
N ILE A 239 15.51 29.27 17.29
CA ILE A 239 15.47 30.64 16.79
C ILE A 239 16.13 31.58 17.82
N GLU A 240 15.79 31.46 19.10
CA GLU A 240 16.40 32.25 20.17
C GLU A 240 17.91 32.00 20.30
N GLN A 241 18.34 30.74 20.25
CA GLN A 241 19.76 30.39 20.31
C GLN A 241 20.52 30.92 19.09
N SER A 242 19.93 30.85 17.90
CA SER A 242 20.52 31.38 16.67
C SER A 242 20.62 32.91 16.71
N TRP A 243 19.59 33.58 17.23
CA TRP A 243 19.58 35.03 17.39
C TRP A 243 20.63 35.53 18.38
N LYS A 244 20.85 34.82 19.49
CA LYS A 244 21.91 35.15 20.47
C LYS A 244 23.33 35.15 19.87
N LYS A 245 23.55 34.42 18.77
CA LYS A 245 24.83 34.40 18.04
C LYS A 245 25.02 35.65 17.14
N VAL A 246 23.95 36.39 16.84
CA VAL A 246 24.01 37.57 15.96
C VAL A 246 24.67 38.73 16.68
N SER A 247 25.76 39.24 16.11
CA SER A 247 26.43 40.44 16.63
C SER A 247 25.72 41.70 16.15
N LEU A 248 24.82 42.24 16.99
CA LEU A 248 24.11 43.50 16.68
C LEU A 248 25.07 44.67 16.49
N ALA A 249 26.20 44.68 17.19
CA ALA A 249 27.24 45.69 16.99
C ALA A 249 27.83 45.64 15.57
N LYS A 250 28.24 44.44 15.10
CA LYS A 250 28.74 44.27 13.73
C LYS A 250 27.68 44.59 12.69
N LEU A 251 26.41 44.23 12.94
CA LEU A 251 25.30 44.54 12.04
C LEU A 251 25.08 46.06 11.90
N LYS A 252 25.11 46.81 13.00
CA LYS A 252 25.03 48.28 13.00
C LYS A 252 26.23 48.92 12.31
N SER A 253 27.43 48.42 12.54
CA SER A 253 28.63 48.90 11.82
C SER A 253 28.53 48.61 10.33
N ALA A 254 28.04 47.44 9.92
CA ALA A 254 27.86 47.08 8.52
C ALA A 254 26.81 47.97 7.83
N GLN A 255 25.75 48.32 8.56
CA GLN A 255 24.75 49.27 8.09
C GLN A 255 25.33 50.67 7.84
N ALA A 256 26.12 51.20 8.78
CA ALA A 256 26.79 52.50 8.60
C ALA A 256 27.72 52.48 7.38
N ASP A 257 28.47 51.39 7.16
CA ASP A 257 29.33 51.20 5.99
C ASP A 257 28.56 51.16 4.66
N LEU A 258 27.28 50.75 4.67
CA LEU A 258 26.43 50.76 3.48
C LEU A 258 25.92 52.17 3.13
N GLN A 259 25.76 53.05 4.12
CA GLN A 259 25.28 54.43 3.91
C GLN A 259 26.28 55.32 3.17
N VAL A 260 27.54 54.89 3.05
CA VAL A 260 28.57 55.57 2.25
C VAL A 260 28.31 55.39 0.74
N SER A 261 27.58 54.34 0.35
CA SER A 261 27.29 54.01 -1.05
C SER A 261 26.08 54.78 -1.59
N SER A 262 26.19 55.24 -2.84
CA SER A 262 25.08 55.86 -3.57
C SER A 262 24.21 54.85 -4.33
N LYS A 263 24.58 53.57 -4.33
CA LYS A 263 23.92 52.53 -5.11
C LYS A 263 22.62 52.06 -4.44
N VAL A 264 21.55 51.97 -5.24
CA VAL A 264 20.21 51.53 -4.81
C VAL A 264 20.24 50.18 -4.09
N THR A 265 21.10 49.24 -4.51
CA THR A 265 21.26 47.93 -3.88
C THR A 265 21.71 48.05 -2.41
N ASP A 266 22.74 48.85 -2.15
CA ASP A 266 23.31 49.01 -0.81
C ASP A 266 22.37 49.82 0.10
N ILE A 267 21.71 50.84 -0.45
CA ILE A 267 20.68 51.63 0.25
C ILE A 267 19.50 50.75 0.69
N LYS A 268 19.00 49.88 -0.20
CA LYS A 268 17.91 48.93 0.13
C LYS A 268 18.34 47.92 1.17
N LEU A 269 19.58 47.45 1.12
CA LEU A 269 20.12 46.52 2.12
C LEU A 269 20.23 47.22 3.49
N ALA A 270 20.72 48.46 3.54
CA ALA A 270 20.78 49.24 4.77
C ALA A 270 19.40 49.45 5.41
N ALA A 271 18.40 49.81 4.60
CA ALA A 271 17.00 49.93 5.06
C ALA A 271 16.44 48.59 5.57
N SER A 272 16.79 47.46 4.93
CA SER A 272 16.38 46.14 5.41
C SER A 272 17.02 45.79 6.76
N ILE A 273 18.21 46.32 7.07
CA ILE A 273 18.85 46.17 8.37
C ILE A 273 18.11 47.02 9.43
N ASP A 274 17.66 48.23 9.10
CA ASP A 274 16.79 49.02 10.00
C ASP A 274 15.55 48.22 10.39
N ASP A 275 14.90 47.57 9.41
CA ASP A 275 13.75 46.71 9.68
C ASP A 275 14.08 45.53 10.62
N VAL A 276 15.28 44.94 10.52
CA VAL A 276 15.73 43.90 11.45
C VAL A 276 15.88 44.47 12.86
N LEU A 277 16.55 45.62 12.99
CA LEU A 277 16.85 46.24 14.29
C LEU A 277 15.59 46.79 14.98
N ALA A 278 14.57 47.15 14.21
CA ALA A 278 13.29 47.66 14.69
C ALA A 278 12.24 46.57 14.96
N ALA A 279 12.54 45.29 14.75
CA ALA A 279 11.59 44.21 14.99
C ALA A 279 11.22 44.12 16.49
N PRO A 280 9.93 43.88 16.82
CA PRO A 280 9.43 43.92 18.20
C PRO A 280 9.75 42.65 19.00
N ASP A 281 10.07 41.55 18.32
CA ASP A 281 10.35 40.25 18.92
C ASP A 281 11.45 39.49 18.15
N VAL A 282 12.01 38.48 18.81
CA VAL A 282 13.10 37.66 18.27
C VAL A 282 12.68 36.87 17.02
N PRO A 283 11.50 36.22 16.95
CA PRO A 283 11.06 35.53 15.74
C PRO A 283 11.02 36.43 14.50
N LEU A 284 10.44 37.64 14.61
CA LEU A 284 10.38 38.57 13.49
C LEU A 284 11.76 39.12 13.13
N ALA A 285 12.58 39.45 14.13
CA ALA A 285 13.96 39.91 13.93
C ALA A 285 14.78 38.85 13.17
N PHE A 286 14.70 37.59 13.61
CA PHE A 286 15.36 36.47 12.96
C PHE A 286 14.84 36.24 11.53
N ALA A 287 13.53 36.28 11.30
CA ALA A 287 12.95 36.11 9.97
C ALA A 287 13.44 37.19 8.98
N ARG A 288 13.47 38.46 9.42
CA ARG A 288 14.00 39.57 8.61
C ARG A 288 15.51 39.44 8.40
N TYR A 289 16.25 39.08 9.44
CA TYR A 289 17.70 38.88 9.37
C TYR A 289 18.05 37.74 8.41
N LYS A 290 17.30 36.65 8.48
CA LYS A 290 17.40 35.52 7.56
C LYS A 290 17.23 35.97 6.11
N ALA A 291 16.21 36.79 5.86
CA ALA A 291 15.90 37.31 4.54
C ALA A 291 16.99 38.26 3.99
N LEU A 292 17.90 38.79 4.82
CA LEU A 292 19.07 39.51 4.33
C LEU A 292 19.97 38.56 3.54
N PHE A 293 20.38 37.46 4.16
CA PHE A 293 21.43 36.56 3.65
C PHE A 293 20.94 35.41 2.78
N LEU A 294 19.70 34.96 2.94
CA LEU A 294 19.16 33.81 2.22
C LEU A 294 18.02 34.20 1.27
N THR A 295 17.88 33.48 0.16
CA THR A 295 16.73 33.60 -0.74
C THR A 295 15.48 32.96 -0.12
N LYS A 296 14.32 33.09 -0.78
CA LYS A 296 13.09 32.39 -0.37
C LYS A 296 13.22 30.85 -0.40
N GLY A 297 14.18 30.32 -1.18
CA GLY A 297 14.49 28.89 -1.22
C GLY A 297 15.51 28.44 -0.16
N ASP A 298 15.89 29.33 0.75
CA ASP A 298 16.96 29.14 1.73
C ASP A 298 18.33 28.82 1.10
N THR A 299 18.60 29.39 -0.07
CA THR A 299 19.94 29.38 -0.67
C THR A 299 20.69 30.65 -0.30
N PRO A 300 22.00 30.59 -0.01
CA PRO A 300 22.77 31.78 0.31
C PRO A 300 22.81 32.76 -0.87
N LYS A 301 22.52 34.03 -0.59
CA LYS A 301 22.74 35.11 -1.54
C LYS A 301 24.24 35.36 -1.71
N LYS A 302 24.59 35.84 -2.90
CA LYS A 302 25.96 36.14 -3.32
C LYS A 302 26.05 37.58 -3.79
N ARG A 303 27.25 38.17 -3.75
CA ARG A 303 27.52 39.55 -4.22
C ARG A 303 26.46 40.55 -3.72
N MET A 304 26.23 40.54 -2.40
CA MET A 304 25.11 41.25 -1.80
C MET A 304 25.31 42.77 -1.74
N VAL A 305 26.55 43.23 -1.88
CA VAL A 305 26.92 44.66 -1.82
C VAL A 305 27.72 45.07 -3.06
N THR A 306 27.72 46.37 -3.35
CA THR A 306 28.49 46.92 -4.49
C THR A 306 29.92 47.32 -4.09
N GLN A 307 30.72 47.71 -5.08
CA GLN A 307 32.08 48.18 -4.85
C GLN A 307 32.14 49.50 -4.05
N GLU A 308 31.05 50.29 -4.01
CA GLU A 308 30.98 51.52 -3.23
C GLU A 308 30.78 51.26 -1.72
N ALA A 309 30.35 50.06 -1.32
CA ALA A 309 30.15 49.73 0.09
C ALA A 309 31.46 49.75 0.90
N GLY A 310 31.36 50.09 2.19
CA GLY A 310 32.47 50.04 3.13
C GLY A 310 33.07 48.63 3.31
N ALA A 311 34.32 48.58 3.80
CA ALA A 311 35.08 47.33 3.90
C ALA A 311 34.41 46.29 4.80
N LEU A 312 33.80 46.72 5.92
CA LEU A 312 33.13 45.82 6.85
C LEU A 312 31.84 45.26 6.24
N ALA A 313 31.07 46.08 5.52
CA ALA A 313 29.89 45.62 4.78
C ALA A 313 30.26 44.57 3.71
N LYS A 314 31.35 44.79 2.96
CA LYS A 314 31.89 43.82 1.99
C LYS A 314 32.28 42.51 2.63
N THR A 315 32.96 42.52 3.77
CA THR A 315 33.34 41.29 4.48
C THR A 315 32.11 40.57 5.07
N TYR A 316 31.15 41.31 5.63
CA TYR A 316 30.02 40.73 6.34
C TYR A 316 28.96 40.12 5.39
N PHE A 317 28.64 40.83 4.31
CA PHE A 317 27.62 40.40 3.33
C PHE A 317 28.20 39.71 2.10
N GLY A 318 29.52 39.78 1.90
CA GLY A 318 30.21 39.18 0.76
C GLY A 318 30.27 40.11 -0.46
N PHE A 319 31.46 40.20 -1.07
CA PHE A 319 31.76 41.02 -2.24
C PHE A 319 32.79 40.32 -3.14
N GLY A 320 32.72 40.55 -4.46
CA GLY A 320 33.75 40.14 -5.42
C GLY A 320 33.71 38.67 -5.85
N ASP A 321 33.62 37.73 -4.90
CA ASP A 321 33.62 36.29 -5.18
C ASP A 321 32.19 35.71 -5.30
N ASP A 322 32.04 34.60 -6.04
CA ASP A 322 30.78 33.83 -6.11
C ASP A 322 30.56 32.93 -4.88
N LEU A 323 31.26 33.20 -3.79
CA LEU A 323 31.16 32.46 -2.54
C LEU A 323 30.23 33.19 -1.54
N PRO A 324 29.38 32.46 -0.80
CA PRO A 324 28.58 33.04 0.28
C PRO A 324 29.46 33.56 1.43
N SER A 325 28.96 34.57 2.17
CA SER A 325 29.65 35.04 3.38
C SER A 325 29.61 34.00 4.51
N ALA A 326 30.56 34.08 5.44
CA ALA A 326 30.60 33.20 6.61
C ALA A 326 29.29 33.26 7.43
N GLU A 327 28.69 34.45 7.52
CA GLU A 327 27.41 34.64 8.19
C GLU A 327 26.25 33.98 7.43
N ALA A 328 26.23 34.06 6.10
CA ALA A 328 25.24 33.35 5.29
C ALA A 328 25.35 31.83 5.46
N LEU A 329 26.58 31.28 5.56
CA LEU A 329 26.81 29.85 5.80
C LEU A 329 26.40 29.42 7.21
N ARG A 330 26.73 30.20 8.25
CA ARG A 330 26.28 29.96 9.63
C ARG A 330 24.75 29.91 9.70
N LEU A 331 24.10 30.91 9.12
CA LEU A 331 22.65 31.03 9.12
C LEU A 331 21.99 29.90 8.33
N LEU A 332 22.58 29.46 7.21
CA LEU A 332 22.11 28.29 6.48
C LEU A 332 22.07 27.04 7.38
N GLN A 333 23.13 26.81 8.18
CA GLN A 333 23.17 25.70 9.13
C GLN A 333 22.08 25.82 10.20
N ASP A 334 21.90 27.01 10.80
CA ASP A 334 20.85 27.21 11.80
C ASP A 334 19.44 27.01 11.20
N VAL A 335 19.21 27.44 9.96
CA VAL A 335 17.94 27.20 9.24
C VAL A 335 17.72 25.72 8.93
N GLN A 336 18.77 24.97 8.59
CA GLN A 336 18.69 23.52 8.43
C GLN A 336 18.32 22.83 9.75
N ASN A 337 18.89 23.26 10.88
CA ASN A 337 18.54 22.73 12.20
C ASN A 337 17.08 23.05 12.58
N ILE A 338 16.61 24.28 12.29
CA ILE A 338 15.20 24.66 12.49
C ILE A 338 14.27 23.77 11.67
N ARG A 339 14.62 23.48 10.40
CA ARG A 339 13.84 22.59 9.55
C ARG A 339 13.82 21.16 10.09
N ALA A 340 14.95 20.65 10.56
CA ALA A 340 15.04 19.32 11.16
C ALA A 340 14.11 19.20 12.38
N VAL A 341 14.18 20.14 13.32
CA VAL A 341 13.29 20.14 14.49
C VAL A 341 11.83 20.34 14.11
N SER A 342 11.53 21.22 13.15
CA SER A 342 10.16 21.41 12.67
C SER A 342 9.56 20.14 12.06
N VAL A 343 10.34 19.41 11.23
CA VAL A 343 9.92 18.12 10.68
C VAL A 343 9.68 17.11 11.80
N PHE A 344 10.61 17.00 12.75
CA PHE A 344 10.46 16.11 13.88
C PHE A 344 9.20 16.37 14.70
N GLN A 345 8.96 17.63 15.08
CA GLN A 345 7.79 18.05 15.87
C GLN A 345 6.48 17.82 15.12
N LEU A 346 6.46 18.06 13.80
CA LEU A 346 5.30 17.75 12.97
C LEU A 346 5.03 16.25 12.93
N THR A 347 6.04 15.42 12.68
CA THR A 347 5.89 13.97 12.65
C THR A 347 5.45 13.43 14.01
N LYS A 348 5.99 13.95 15.10
CA LYS A 348 5.56 13.63 16.47
C LYS A 348 4.09 13.98 16.69
N SER A 349 3.67 15.17 16.29
CA SER A 349 2.28 15.64 16.42
C SER A 349 1.31 14.80 15.61
N VAL A 350 1.67 14.47 14.36
CA VAL A 350 0.90 13.54 13.52
C VAL A 350 0.77 12.18 14.19
N LEU A 351 1.86 11.60 14.71
CA LEU A 351 1.82 10.30 15.36
C LEU A 351 0.95 10.30 16.63
N VAL A 352 0.99 11.38 17.43
CA VAL A 352 0.14 11.54 18.63
C VAL A 352 -1.34 11.51 18.23
N LEU A 353 -1.74 12.34 17.27
CA LEU A 353 -3.13 12.41 16.81
C LEU A 353 -3.59 11.11 16.15
N SER A 354 -2.77 10.54 15.26
CA SER A 354 -3.08 9.28 14.59
C SER A 354 -3.28 8.14 15.56
N ARG A 355 -2.43 8.00 16.58
CA ARG A 355 -2.58 6.96 17.61
C ARG A 355 -3.87 7.11 18.40
N GLN A 356 -4.22 8.34 18.75
CA GLN A 356 -5.44 8.60 19.49
C GLN A 356 -6.69 8.34 18.64
N ALA A 357 -6.68 8.74 17.36
CA ALA A 357 -7.75 8.47 16.40
C ALA A 357 -8.00 6.98 16.24
N VAL A 358 -6.93 6.21 16.01
CA VAL A 358 -6.99 4.77 15.84
C VAL A 358 -7.51 4.08 17.11
N LYS A 359 -7.10 4.54 18.29
CA LYS A 359 -7.62 4.03 19.57
C LYS A 359 -9.13 4.24 19.68
N ILE A 360 -9.60 5.48 19.50
CA ILE A 360 -11.02 5.83 19.61
C ILE A 360 -11.83 5.06 18.56
N TYR A 361 -11.33 4.97 17.32
CA TYR A 361 -12.00 4.26 16.24
C TYR A 361 -12.19 2.77 16.57
N ARG A 362 -11.15 2.09 17.07
CA ARG A 362 -11.27 0.70 17.54
C ARG A 362 -12.24 0.55 18.70
N ASP A 363 -12.21 1.46 19.67
CA ASP A 363 -13.13 1.43 20.81
C ASP A 363 -14.59 1.60 20.35
N LEU A 364 -14.85 2.45 19.34
CA LEU A 364 -16.18 2.63 18.75
C LEU A 364 -16.63 1.36 18.01
N LYS A 365 -15.75 0.80 17.15
CA LYS A 365 -16.04 -0.46 16.45
C LYS A 365 -16.35 -1.60 17.41
N ALA A 366 -15.55 -1.76 18.46
CA ALA A 366 -15.75 -2.78 19.48
C ALA A 366 -17.06 -2.61 20.24
N LYS A 367 -17.43 -1.38 20.63
CA LYS A 367 -18.71 -1.09 21.30
C LYS A 367 -19.92 -1.39 20.42
N MET A 368 -19.79 -1.19 19.11
CA MET A 368 -20.85 -1.46 18.14
C MET A 368 -20.84 -2.92 17.65
N ASN A 369 -19.86 -3.72 18.06
CA ASN A 369 -19.64 -5.07 17.58
C ASN A 369 -19.52 -5.15 16.05
N VAL A 370 -18.77 -4.22 15.46
CA VAL A 370 -18.54 -4.16 14.01
C VAL A 370 -17.07 -4.24 13.64
N ILE A 371 -16.79 -4.67 12.41
CA ILE A 371 -15.47 -4.64 11.77
C ILE A 371 -15.59 -4.05 10.37
N ASP A 372 -14.51 -3.43 9.87
CA ASP A 372 -14.43 -2.94 8.48
C ASP A 372 -13.66 -3.93 7.59
N PHE A 373 -13.53 -3.61 6.30
CA PHE A 373 -12.83 -4.48 5.34
C PHE A 373 -11.35 -4.72 5.71
N ASP A 374 -10.65 -3.69 6.21
CA ASP A 374 -9.26 -3.85 6.63
C ASP A 374 -9.13 -4.80 7.83
N ASP A 375 -10.03 -4.70 8.79
CA ASP A 375 -10.11 -5.65 9.90
C ASP A 375 -10.36 -7.07 9.41
N GLN A 376 -11.19 -7.27 8.40
CA GLN A 376 -11.45 -8.61 7.87
C GLN A 376 -10.17 -9.27 7.36
N ILE A 377 -9.42 -8.55 6.52
CA ILE A 377 -8.15 -9.04 5.97
C ILE A 377 -7.16 -9.32 7.10
N MET A 378 -6.98 -8.37 8.02
CA MET A 378 -5.95 -8.47 9.05
C MET A 378 -6.28 -9.54 10.10
N LYS A 379 -7.56 -9.74 10.44
CA LYS A 379 -8.00 -10.81 11.35
C LYS A 379 -7.87 -12.18 10.71
N VAL A 380 -8.22 -12.34 9.44
CA VAL A 380 -8.01 -13.62 8.72
C VAL A 380 -6.53 -13.93 8.56
N ARG A 381 -5.72 -12.92 8.26
CA ARG A 381 -4.26 -13.07 8.25
C ARG A 381 -3.75 -13.54 9.62
N ALA A 382 -4.19 -12.93 10.71
CA ALA A 382 -3.81 -13.37 12.06
C ALA A 382 -4.27 -14.81 12.35
N LEU A 383 -5.49 -15.16 11.96
CA LEU A 383 -6.06 -16.50 12.11
C LEU A 383 -5.24 -17.57 11.38
N LEU A 384 -4.78 -17.27 10.16
CA LEU A 384 -4.09 -18.24 9.30
C LEU A 384 -2.55 -18.24 9.44
N VAL A 385 -1.97 -17.17 9.98
CA VAL A 385 -0.50 -17.03 10.09
C VAL A 385 -0.04 -17.15 11.54
N MET A 386 -0.80 -16.62 12.50
CA MET A 386 -0.33 -16.35 13.86
C MET A 386 -1.08 -17.12 14.97
N ALA A 387 -2.24 -17.71 14.68
CA ALA A 387 -3.03 -18.38 15.71
C ALA A 387 -2.55 -19.81 15.98
N GLU A 388 -2.59 -20.25 17.24
CA GLU A 388 -2.44 -21.67 17.62
C GLU A 388 -3.48 -22.55 16.91
N ALA A 389 -4.65 -21.99 16.59
CA ALA A 389 -5.72 -22.63 15.87
C ALA A 389 -5.48 -22.74 14.34
N ARG A 390 -4.34 -22.27 13.81
CA ARG A 390 -4.06 -22.27 12.37
C ARG A 390 -4.28 -23.64 11.73
N ASP A 391 -3.67 -24.67 12.30
CA ASP A 391 -3.68 -26.02 11.71
C ASP A 391 -5.10 -26.62 11.78
N TRP A 392 -5.86 -26.29 12.84
CA TRP A 392 -7.26 -26.65 12.99
C TRP A 392 -8.17 -25.96 11.97
N VAL A 393 -8.01 -24.64 11.79
CA VAL A 393 -8.79 -23.85 10.83
C VAL A 393 -8.52 -24.33 9.40
N ARG A 394 -7.25 -24.57 9.06
CA ARG A 394 -6.86 -25.17 7.77
C ARG A 394 -7.49 -26.53 7.54
N TYR A 395 -7.48 -27.39 8.55
CA TYR A 395 -8.13 -28.70 8.49
C TYR A 395 -9.66 -28.59 8.29
N LYS A 396 -10.30 -27.66 9.01
CA LYS A 396 -11.75 -27.44 9.00
C LYS A 396 -12.30 -26.67 7.82
N LEU A 397 -11.47 -26.11 6.94
CA LEU A 397 -11.85 -25.52 5.65
C LEU A 397 -12.36 -26.61 4.67
N ASP A 398 -13.44 -27.29 5.05
CA ASP A 398 -14.15 -28.36 4.33
C ASP A 398 -13.23 -29.44 3.73
N GLY A 399 -12.26 -29.92 4.51
CA GLY A 399 -11.29 -30.94 4.07
C GLY A 399 -10.15 -30.40 3.20
N GLY A 400 -9.92 -29.09 3.23
CA GLY A 400 -8.81 -28.40 2.57
C GLY A 400 -9.15 -27.88 1.16
N VAL A 401 -8.39 -26.87 0.74
CA VAL A 401 -8.35 -26.34 -0.63
C VAL A 401 -7.21 -27.05 -1.36
N ASP A 402 -7.45 -27.47 -2.60
CA ASP A 402 -6.46 -28.18 -3.40
C ASP A 402 -5.89 -27.30 -4.50
N HIS A 403 -6.71 -26.38 -5.02
CA HIS A 403 -6.29 -25.45 -6.04
C HIS A 403 -6.71 -24.04 -5.66
N ILE A 404 -5.76 -23.11 -5.71
CA ILE A 404 -6.01 -21.68 -5.55
C ILE A 404 -5.71 -21.01 -6.89
N LEU A 405 -6.64 -20.21 -7.38
CA LEU A 405 -6.49 -19.40 -8.57
C LEU A 405 -6.69 -17.93 -8.17
N LEU A 406 -5.71 -17.09 -8.47
CA LEU A 406 -5.76 -15.65 -8.23
C LEU A 406 -5.82 -14.92 -9.57
N ASP A 407 -6.89 -14.15 -9.77
CA ASP A 407 -7.03 -13.21 -10.88
C ASP A 407 -6.58 -11.79 -10.45
N GLU A 408 -6.10 -11.01 -11.42
CA GLU A 408 -5.53 -9.68 -11.23
C GLU A 408 -4.52 -9.60 -10.07
N ALA A 409 -3.58 -10.55 -10.06
CA ALA A 409 -2.61 -10.73 -9.00
C ALA A 409 -1.71 -9.49 -8.74
N GLN A 410 -1.54 -8.61 -9.74
CA GLN A 410 -0.82 -7.35 -9.58
C GLN A 410 -1.50 -6.37 -8.62
N ASP A 411 -2.82 -6.49 -8.44
CA ASP A 411 -3.63 -5.58 -7.61
C ASP A 411 -3.77 -6.08 -6.16
N THR A 412 -3.00 -7.11 -5.80
CA THR A 412 -3.05 -7.74 -4.48
C THR A 412 -2.00 -7.14 -3.54
N ALA A 413 -2.43 -6.58 -2.42
CA ALA A 413 -1.56 -6.04 -1.38
C ALA A 413 -0.86 -7.15 -0.56
N ALA A 414 0.13 -6.78 0.26
CA ALA A 414 0.93 -7.73 1.05
C ALA A 414 0.10 -8.61 2.01
N ALA A 415 -0.90 -8.06 2.70
CA ALA A 415 -1.67 -8.81 3.70
C ALA A 415 -2.56 -9.92 3.08
N PRO A 416 -3.30 -9.66 1.98
CA PRO A 416 -3.93 -10.73 1.21
C PRO A 416 -2.96 -11.79 0.67
N TRP A 417 -1.76 -11.39 0.21
CA TRP A 417 -0.74 -12.36 -0.21
C TRP A 417 -0.32 -13.29 0.91
N ASP A 418 -0.16 -12.78 2.14
CA ASP A 418 0.15 -13.61 3.31
C ASP A 418 -0.95 -14.66 3.58
N ILE A 419 -2.22 -14.32 3.36
CA ILE A 419 -3.35 -15.26 3.46
C ILE A 419 -3.24 -16.36 2.41
N ILE A 420 -2.98 -15.99 1.15
CA ILE A 420 -2.87 -16.94 0.03
C ILE A 420 -1.68 -17.89 0.25
N LYS A 421 -0.54 -17.36 0.71
CA LYS A 421 0.63 -18.18 1.08
C LYS A 421 0.31 -19.13 2.21
N ALA A 422 -0.32 -18.66 3.27
CA ALA A 422 -0.74 -19.53 4.36
C ALA A 422 -1.65 -20.68 3.88
N LEU A 423 -2.54 -20.43 2.93
CA LEU A 423 -3.40 -21.49 2.40
C LEU A 423 -2.67 -22.47 1.46
N SER A 424 -1.59 -22.02 0.79
CA SER A 424 -0.90 -22.79 -0.25
C SER A 424 0.44 -23.42 0.18
N ASP A 425 1.01 -23.05 1.33
CA ASP A 425 2.34 -23.53 1.75
C ASP A 425 2.43 -25.06 1.82
N GLU A 426 1.36 -25.74 2.23
CA GLU A 426 1.33 -27.21 2.30
C GLU A 426 1.29 -27.87 0.92
N PHE A 427 0.92 -27.15 -0.15
CA PHE A 427 0.77 -27.73 -1.50
C PHE A 427 2.08 -28.33 -2.02
N PHE A 428 3.21 -27.80 -1.54
CA PHE A 428 4.55 -28.18 -1.96
C PHE A 428 5.19 -29.25 -1.05
N GLN A 429 4.46 -29.75 -0.05
CA GLN A 429 4.93 -30.81 0.84
C GLN A 429 4.34 -32.18 0.44
N PRO A 430 5.10 -33.28 0.54
CA PRO A 430 4.58 -34.63 0.30
C PRO A 430 3.43 -34.96 1.25
N SER A 431 2.33 -35.48 0.72
CA SER A 431 1.16 -35.88 1.50
C SER A 431 0.86 -37.36 1.22
N PRO A 432 1.10 -38.29 2.17
CA PRO A 432 0.91 -39.73 1.95
C PRO A 432 -0.56 -40.12 1.70
N ASP A 433 -1.51 -39.35 2.25
CA ASP A 433 -2.95 -39.64 2.15
C ASP A 433 -3.60 -39.08 0.87
N ARG A 434 -2.83 -38.48 -0.05
CA ARG A 434 -3.37 -37.83 -1.25
C ARG A 434 -2.91 -38.51 -2.52
N ASP A 435 -3.82 -38.61 -3.48
CA ASP A 435 -3.54 -39.19 -4.79
C ASP A 435 -2.49 -38.34 -5.54
N PRO A 436 -1.27 -38.87 -5.79
CA PRO A 436 -0.23 -38.13 -6.49
C PRO A 436 -0.63 -37.76 -7.94
N ARG A 437 -1.69 -38.38 -8.48
CA ARG A 437 -2.24 -38.05 -9.80
C ARG A 437 -3.09 -36.78 -9.80
N ILE A 438 -3.47 -36.22 -8.65
CA ILE A 438 -4.23 -34.97 -8.55
C ILE A 438 -3.43 -34.02 -7.64
N PRO A 439 -2.42 -33.33 -8.19
CA PRO A 439 -1.55 -32.46 -7.39
C PRO A 439 -2.29 -31.19 -6.97
N ARG A 440 -1.90 -30.64 -5.82
CA ARG A 440 -2.35 -29.31 -5.39
C ARG A 440 -1.58 -28.24 -6.17
N THR A 441 -2.25 -27.15 -6.54
CA THR A 441 -1.60 -26.11 -7.36
C THR A 441 -2.01 -24.70 -6.97
N LEU A 442 -1.05 -23.78 -7.02
CA LEU A 442 -1.31 -22.34 -6.98
C LEU A 442 -1.19 -21.75 -8.38
N PHE A 443 -2.20 -21.00 -8.79
CA PHE A 443 -2.22 -20.27 -10.05
C PHE A 443 -2.45 -18.79 -9.79
N ALA A 444 -1.70 -17.94 -10.49
CA ALA A 444 -1.93 -16.51 -10.47
C ALA A 444 -1.77 -15.94 -11.88
N VAL A 445 -2.66 -15.03 -12.26
CA VAL A 445 -2.55 -14.28 -13.52
C VAL A 445 -2.62 -12.80 -13.24
N GLY A 446 -1.81 -12.03 -13.95
CA GLY A 446 -1.78 -10.59 -13.79
C GLY A 446 -1.00 -9.85 -14.88
N ASP A 447 -1.13 -8.53 -14.90
CA ASP A 447 -0.36 -7.62 -15.75
C ASP A 447 0.17 -6.46 -14.91
N GLU A 448 1.48 -6.42 -14.67
CA GLU A 448 2.14 -5.33 -13.96
C GLU A 448 1.78 -3.95 -14.52
N LYS A 449 1.64 -3.83 -15.85
CA LYS A 449 1.31 -2.57 -16.52
C LYS A 449 -0.12 -2.09 -16.28
N GLN A 450 -0.99 -2.97 -15.77
CA GLN A 450 -2.39 -2.67 -15.45
C GLN A 450 -2.61 -2.43 -13.95
N SER A 451 -1.57 -2.46 -13.12
CA SER A 451 -1.73 -2.17 -11.70
C SER A 451 -2.15 -0.70 -11.51
N ILE A 452 -3.40 -0.51 -11.10
CA ILE A 452 -4.00 0.82 -10.86
C ILE A 452 -4.44 1.02 -9.41
N TYR A 453 -4.32 0.00 -8.55
CA TYR A 453 -4.79 0.02 -7.16
C TYR A 453 -3.68 0.29 -6.12
N SER A 454 -2.61 0.99 -6.49
CA SER A 454 -1.53 1.36 -5.55
C SER A 454 -2.03 2.19 -4.36
N PHE A 455 -3.11 2.96 -4.54
CA PHE A 455 -3.76 3.71 -3.46
C PHE A 455 -4.43 2.81 -2.39
N GLN A 456 -4.68 1.53 -2.69
CA GLN A 456 -5.12 0.52 -1.74
C GLN A 456 -3.97 -0.36 -1.22
N GLY A 457 -2.72 0.01 -1.53
CA GLY A 457 -1.53 -0.73 -1.10
C GLY A 457 -1.17 -1.92 -2.00
N ALA A 458 -1.70 -2.00 -3.22
CA ALA A 458 -1.23 -2.96 -4.22
C ALA A 458 0.22 -2.64 -4.61
N GLU A 459 1.06 -3.67 -4.60
CA GLU A 459 2.49 -3.57 -4.93
C GLU A 459 2.79 -4.55 -6.08
N PRO A 460 2.89 -4.06 -7.34
CA PRO A 460 3.15 -4.92 -8.50
C PRO A 460 4.44 -5.74 -8.35
N GLU A 461 5.43 -5.19 -7.64
CA GLU A 461 6.70 -5.84 -7.35
C GLU A 461 6.52 -7.11 -6.49
N LEU A 462 5.49 -7.17 -5.63
CA LEU A 462 5.17 -8.39 -4.88
C LEU A 462 4.76 -9.51 -5.81
N PHE A 463 3.93 -9.25 -6.82
CA PHE A 463 3.54 -10.27 -7.79
C PHE A 463 4.77 -10.90 -8.48
N LEU A 464 5.76 -10.08 -8.87
CA LEU A 464 7.01 -10.56 -9.45
C LEU A 464 7.86 -11.35 -8.44
N THR A 465 7.91 -10.92 -7.19
CA THR A 465 8.65 -11.58 -6.11
C THR A 465 8.04 -12.95 -5.78
N GLU A 466 6.71 -13.03 -5.68
CA GLU A 466 6.00 -14.30 -5.45
C GLU A 466 6.17 -15.28 -6.62
N LEU A 467 6.19 -14.76 -7.84
CA LEU A 467 6.50 -15.54 -9.05
C LEU A 467 7.89 -16.19 -8.96
N GLN A 468 8.89 -15.43 -8.53
CA GLN A 468 10.25 -15.94 -8.34
C GLN A 468 10.29 -17.01 -7.24
N ALA A 469 9.72 -16.72 -6.07
CA ALA A 469 9.71 -17.63 -4.92
C ALA A 469 9.05 -19.00 -5.25
N LEU A 470 7.99 -19.01 -6.05
CA LEU A 470 7.34 -20.25 -6.48
C LEU A 470 8.15 -21.04 -7.50
N THR A 471 8.84 -20.35 -8.41
CA THR A 471 9.75 -20.98 -9.37
C THR A 471 10.89 -21.71 -8.64
N GLU A 472 11.38 -21.15 -7.54
CA GLU A 472 12.38 -21.79 -6.67
C GLU A 472 11.82 -23.01 -5.93
N ARG A 473 10.57 -22.96 -5.45
CA ARG A 473 9.92 -24.07 -4.73
C ARG A 473 9.57 -25.26 -5.63
N GLN A 474 9.33 -25.02 -6.92
CA GLN A 474 8.98 -26.06 -7.89
C GLN A 474 9.73 -25.78 -9.20
N THR A 475 10.90 -26.42 -9.38
CA THR A 475 11.85 -26.21 -10.49
C THR A 475 11.27 -26.44 -11.89
N GLU A 476 10.11 -27.08 -12.01
CA GLU A 476 9.38 -27.26 -13.27
C GLU A 476 8.20 -26.28 -13.49
N THR A 477 8.09 -25.23 -12.67
CA THR A 477 7.05 -24.20 -12.80
C THR A 477 7.28 -23.38 -14.07
N PRO A 478 6.37 -23.44 -15.06
CA PRO A 478 6.52 -22.64 -16.27
C PRO A 478 6.23 -21.16 -15.95
N ASN A 479 7.21 -20.28 -16.21
CA ASN A 479 6.96 -18.85 -16.26
C ASN A 479 6.36 -18.51 -17.63
N VAL A 480 5.06 -18.23 -17.67
CA VAL A 480 4.34 -18.01 -18.93
C VAL A 480 4.11 -16.51 -19.14
N LYS A 481 4.66 -15.99 -20.24
CA LYS A 481 4.35 -14.63 -20.72
C LYS A 481 3.41 -14.73 -21.91
N MET A 482 2.25 -14.06 -21.79
CA MET A 482 1.25 -13.94 -22.86
C MET A 482 1.22 -12.49 -23.32
N SER A 483 1.58 -12.26 -24.59
CA SER A 483 1.72 -10.92 -25.16
C SER A 483 0.72 -10.62 -26.25
#